data_AF-A0A0P7XT36-F1
#
_entry.id   AF-A0A0P7XT36-F1
#
_cell.length_a   1.000
_cell.length_b   1.000
_cell.length_c   1.000
_cell.angle_alpha   90.00
_cell.angle_beta   90.00
_cell.angle_gamma   90.00
#
_symmetry.space_group_name_H-M   'P 1'
#
loop_
_entity.id
_entity.type
_entity.pdbx_description
1 polymer ?
#
loop_
_entity_poly.entity_id
_entity_poly.type
_entity_poly.pdbx_seq_one_letter_code
_entity_poly.pdbx_strand_id
1 'polypeptide(L)'
;MEKLPKLPEFKAPDGYFEGLPDQILSKTKSRSDYSYLKWAAVFVFFASISIYFLLPNSESPSPAVALDENINLYIDSEYWTAEDILAMSEDPNELLDELFEEEMTIFEKFLEEENLSPQQQ
;
A
#
# COMPACT_ATOMS: atom_id res chain seq x y z
N MET A 1 -45.90 -63.05 26.27
CA MET A 1 -45.82 -61.58 26.21
C MET A 1 -45.31 -61.10 27.56
N GLU A 2 -44.01 -60.85 27.65
CA GLU A 2 -43.39 -60.35 28.88
C GLU A 2 -43.74 -58.87 29.08
N LYS A 3 -44.15 -58.51 30.29
CA LYS A 3 -44.62 -57.16 30.63
C LYS A 3 -43.41 -56.27 30.90
N LEU A 4 -43.17 -55.29 30.04
CA LEU A 4 -42.13 -54.28 30.22
C LEU A 4 -42.33 -53.55 31.57
N PRO A 5 -41.27 -53.33 32.37
CA PRO A 5 -41.38 -52.62 33.64
C PRO A 5 -41.81 -51.18 33.38
N LYS A 6 -42.87 -50.73 34.06
CA LYS A 6 -43.36 -49.35 33.97
C LYS A 6 -42.28 -48.43 34.52
N LEU A 7 -41.67 -47.65 33.62
CA LEU A 7 -40.73 -46.59 33.99
C LEU A 7 -41.41 -45.61 34.96
N PRO A 8 -40.72 -45.16 36.02
CA PRO A 8 -41.28 -44.17 36.94
C PRO A 8 -41.66 -42.89 36.17
N GLU A 9 -42.80 -42.32 36.54
CA GLU A 9 -43.31 -41.08 35.93
C GLU A 9 -42.26 -39.98 36.08
N PHE A 10 -41.78 -39.43 34.96
CA PHE A 10 -40.89 -38.27 34.94
C PHE A 10 -41.68 -37.04 35.41
N LYS A 11 -41.73 -36.81 36.73
CA LYS A 11 -42.26 -35.59 37.32
C LYS A 11 -41.13 -34.60 37.52
N ALA A 12 -41.36 -33.37 37.09
CA ALA A 12 -40.45 -32.28 37.39
C ALA A 12 -40.37 -32.10 38.92
N PRO A 13 -39.16 -31.89 39.48
CA PRO A 13 -39.01 -31.56 40.89
C PRO A 13 -39.80 -30.30 41.25
N ASP A 14 -40.37 -30.27 42.46
CA ASP A 14 -41.09 -29.10 42.96
C ASP A 14 -40.17 -27.87 42.97
N GLY A 15 -40.65 -26.74 42.44
CA GLY A 15 -39.89 -25.49 42.35
C GLY A 15 -38.85 -25.41 41.23
N TYR A 16 -38.69 -26.43 40.37
CA TYR A 16 -37.68 -26.42 39.28
C TYR A 16 -37.85 -25.24 38.32
N PHE A 17 -39.09 -24.90 37.98
CA PHE A 17 -39.40 -23.80 37.05
C PHE A 17 -39.48 -22.43 37.73
N GLU A 18 -39.51 -22.38 39.06
CA GLU A 18 -39.65 -21.12 39.80
C GLU A 18 -38.33 -20.33 39.83
N GLY A 19 -37.19 -21.01 40.00
CA GLY A 19 -35.86 -20.40 39.99
C GLY A 19 -35.16 -20.37 38.62
N LEU A 20 -35.75 -21.00 37.59
CA LEU A 20 -35.16 -21.11 36.26
C LEU A 20 -34.97 -19.73 35.57
N PRO A 21 -35.95 -18.81 35.62
CA PRO A 21 -35.81 -17.49 34.98
C PRO A 21 -34.64 -16.69 35.56
N ASP A 22 -34.48 -16.70 36.88
CA ASP A 22 -33.41 -15.98 37.57
C ASP A 22 -32.03 -16.60 37.29
N GLN A 23 -31.95 -17.94 37.19
CA GLN A 23 -30.72 -18.63 36.77
C GLN A 23 -30.32 -18.31 35.32
N ILE A 24 -31.30 -18.20 34.42
CA ILE A 24 -31.03 -17.80 33.04
C ILE A 24 -30.57 -16.34 32.99
N LEU A 25 -31.26 -15.44 33.69
CA LEU A 25 -30.91 -14.01 33.76
C LEU A 25 -29.53 -13.74 34.36
N SER A 26 -29.14 -14.49 35.40
CA SER A 26 -27.81 -14.37 36.01
C SER A 26 -26.69 -14.89 35.10
N LYS A 27 -26.97 -15.89 34.26
CA LYS A 27 -26.02 -16.40 33.27
C LYS A 27 -25.89 -15.51 32.04
N THR A 28 -26.95 -14.78 31.66
CA THR A 28 -26.92 -13.86 30.51
C THR A 28 -26.36 -12.49 30.85
N LYS A 29 -26.44 -12.06 32.12
CA LYS A 29 -25.73 -10.88 32.61
C LYS A 29 -24.23 -11.19 32.75
N SER A 30 -23.55 -11.22 31.62
CA SER A 30 -22.09 -11.08 31.55
C SER A 30 -21.70 -9.83 32.33
N ARG A 31 -21.01 -10.02 33.46
CA ARG A 31 -20.33 -8.93 34.15
C ARG A 31 -19.11 -8.59 33.31
N SER A 32 -19.25 -7.60 32.45
CA SER A 32 -18.14 -7.07 31.67
C SER A 32 -17.23 -6.29 32.61
N ASP A 33 -16.18 -6.97 33.08
CA ASP A 33 -15.10 -6.34 33.84
C ASP A 33 -14.22 -5.55 32.86
N TYR A 34 -14.56 -4.28 32.69
CA TYR A 34 -13.82 -3.35 31.83
C TYR A 34 -12.51 -2.87 32.48
N SER A 35 -11.71 -3.78 33.01
CA SER A 35 -10.44 -3.46 33.68
C SER A 35 -9.45 -2.77 32.73
N TYR A 36 -9.56 -3.05 31.42
CA TYR A 36 -8.76 -2.43 30.37
C TYR A 36 -9.14 -0.96 30.08
N LEU A 37 -10.35 -0.51 30.43
CA LEU A 37 -10.74 0.90 30.26
C LEU A 37 -9.89 1.84 31.13
N LYS A 38 -9.31 1.34 32.22
CA LYS A 38 -8.37 2.11 33.06
C LYS A 38 -7.12 2.55 32.29
N TRP A 39 -6.76 1.80 31.26
CA TRP A 39 -5.62 2.07 30.39
C TRP A 39 -6.03 2.75 29.08
N ALA A 40 -7.32 3.02 28.86
CA ALA A 40 -7.82 3.60 27.62
C ALA A 40 -7.13 4.92 27.28
N ALA A 41 -6.86 5.77 28.28
CA ALA A 41 -6.14 7.02 28.07
C ALA A 41 -4.71 6.79 27.54
N VAL A 42 -4.00 5.79 28.06
CA VAL A 42 -2.64 5.44 27.61
C VAL A 42 -2.68 4.90 26.17
N PHE A 43 -3.64 4.03 25.84
CA PHE A 43 -3.80 3.53 24.48
C PHE A 43 -4.14 4.64 23.48
N VAL A 44 -4.94 5.63 23.85
CA VAL A 44 -5.25 6.78 22.98
C VAL A 44 -4.00 7.63 22.73
N PHE A 45 -3.17 7.86 23.75
CA PHE A 45 -1.90 8.58 23.58
C PHE A 45 -0.93 7.83 22.67
N PHE A 46 -0.75 6.52 22.86
CA PHE A 46 0.09 5.73 21.97
C PHE A 46 -0.48 5.65 20.56
N ALA A 47 -1.80 5.51 20.40
CA ALA A 47 -2.45 5.50 19.10
C ALA A 47 -2.26 6.83 18.36
N SER A 48 -2.38 7.98 19.04
CA SER A 48 -2.16 9.28 18.39
C SER A 48 -0.71 9.49 17.97
N ILE A 49 0.26 9.06 18.80
CA ILE A 49 1.69 9.12 18.47
C ILE A 49 2.02 8.17 17.31
N SER A 50 1.49 6.94 17.33
CA SER A 50 1.69 5.97 16.26
C SER A 50 1.12 6.48 14.94
N ILE A 51 -0.08 7.07 14.96
CA ILE A 51 -0.71 7.67 13.77
C ILE A 51 0.13 8.84 13.24
N TYR A 52 0.64 9.71 14.12
CA TYR A 52 1.52 10.80 13.72
C TYR A 52 2.80 10.30 13.04
N PHE A 53 3.35 9.17 13.49
CA PHE A 53 4.56 8.57 12.91
C PHE A 53 4.30 7.78 11.62
N LEU A 54 3.10 7.22 11.46
CA LEU A 54 2.73 6.39 10.31
C LEU A 54 2.15 7.19 9.14
N LEU A 55 1.63 8.40 9.38
CA LEU A 55 1.20 9.27 8.29
C LEU A 55 2.42 9.71 7.48
N PRO A 56 2.55 9.29 6.21
CA PRO A 56 3.58 9.85 5.35
C PRO A 56 3.29 11.34 5.18
N ASN A 57 4.30 12.18 5.38
CA ASN A 57 4.24 13.57 4.94
C ASN A 57 4.14 13.51 3.42
N SER A 58 2.95 13.73 2.86
CA SER A 58 2.76 13.92 1.43
C SER A 58 3.30 15.29 1.07
N GLU A 59 4.63 15.42 1.08
CA GLU A 59 5.32 16.49 0.37
C GLU A 59 4.94 16.30 -1.09
N SER A 60 4.06 17.18 -1.58
CA SER A 60 3.77 17.22 -3.01
C SER A 60 5.11 17.36 -3.72
N PRO A 61 5.45 16.46 -4.66
CA PRO A 61 6.64 16.64 -5.45
C PRO A 61 6.60 18.04 -6.05
N SER A 62 7.76 18.70 -6.08
CA SER A 62 7.87 20.01 -6.71
C SER A 62 7.32 19.91 -8.14
N PRO A 63 6.69 20.96 -8.66
CA PRO A 63 6.04 20.90 -9.98
C PRO A 63 7.01 20.45 -11.09
N ALA A 64 8.30 20.76 -10.99
CA ALA A 64 9.32 20.28 -11.93
C ALA A 64 9.48 18.75 -11.89
N VAL A 65 9.60 18.16 -10.70
CA VAL A 65 9.73 16.71 -10.52
C VAL A 65 8.47 15.97 -10.96
N ALA A 66 7.29 16.54 -10.72
CA ALA A 66 6.03 15.97 -11.17
C ALA A 66 5.88 16.02 -12.70
N LEU A 67 6.38 17.08 -13.35
CA LEU A 67 6.36 17.18 -14.81
C LEU A 67 7.27 16.13 -15.45
N ASP A 68 8.48 15.94 -14.92
CA ASP A 68 9.43 14.93 -15.43
C ASP A 68 8.86 13.51 -15.34
N GLU A 69 8.21 13.17 -14.22
CA GLU A 69 7.55 11.87 -14.06
C GLU A 69 6.43 11.65 -15.09
N ASN A 70 5.65 12.68 -15.38
CA ASN A 70 4.60 12.60 -16.41
C ASN A 70 5.20 12.46 -17.81
N ILE A 71 6.23 13.22 -18.15
CA ILE A 71 6.91 13.13 -19.46
C ILE A 71 7.42 11.70 -19.69
N ASN A 72 8.09 11.12 -18.69
CA ASN A 72 8.58 9.75 -18.76
C ASN A 72 7.44 8.73 -18.92
N LEU A 73 6.32 8.90 -18.21
CA LEU A 73 5.15 8.03 -18.37
C LEU A 73 4.57 8.09 -19.79
N TYR A 74 4.53 9.26 -20.42
CA TYR A 74 4.04 9.42 -21.79
C TYR A 74 4.98 8.80 -22.83
N ILE A 75 6.30 8.83 -22.58
CA ILE A 75 7.30 8.12 -23.39
C ILE A 75 7.14 6.61 -23.23
N ASP A 76 7.07 6.12 -21.98
CA ASP A 76 6.94 4.67 -21.67
C ASP A 76 5.63 4.07 -22.18
N SER A 77 4.56 4.87 -22.24
CA SER A 77 3.26 4.44 -22.78
C SER A 77 3.19 4.48 -24.31
N GLU A 78 4.31 4.76 -24.99
CA GLU A 78 4.41 4.93 -26.45
C GLU A 78 3.47 6.02 -27.00
N TYR A 79 2.99 6.92 -26.14
CA TYR A 79 2.09 8.00 -26.54
C TYR A 79 2.86 9.17 -27.14
N TRP A 80 4.04 9.46 -26.60
CA TRP A 80 4.99 10.41 -27.18
C TRP A 80 6.12 9.66 -27.86
N THR A 81 6.09 9.62 -29.20
CA THR A 81 7.22 9.10 -29.98
C THR A 81 8.26 10.20 -30.19
N ALA A 82 9.49 9.80 -30.55
CA ALA A 82 10.56 10.77 -30.83
C ALA A 82 10.17 11.75 -31.94
N GLU A 83 9.44 11.29 -32.95
CA GLU A 83 8.95 12.12 -34.04
C GLU A 83 7.88 13.12 -33.60
N ASP A 84 7.01 12.75 -32.67
CA ASP A 84 5.97 13.64 -32.14
C ASP A 84 6.57 14.75 -31.26
N ILE A 85 7.50 14.39 -30.36
CA ILE A 85 8.25 15.35 -29.54
C ILE A 85 9.03 16.32 -30.44
N LEU A 86 9.67 15.79 -31.48
CA LEU A 86 10.44 16.59 -32.42
C LEU A 86 9.53 17.54 -33.23
N ALA A 87 8.34 17.09 -33.64
CA ALA A 87 7.39 17.92 -34.39
C ALA A 87 6.79 19.08 -33.57
N MET A 88 6.87 19.04 -32.24
CA MET A 88 6.46 20.14 -31.36
C MET A 88 7.49 21.27 -31.25
N SER A 89 8.73 21.03 -31.68
CA SER A 89 9.78 22.04 -31.67
C SER A 89 9.61 23.07 -32.79
N GLU A 90 10.08 24.30 -32.56
CA GLU A 90 9.93 25.39 -33.53
C GLU A 90 10.73 25.15 -34.82
N ASP A 91 11.92 24.56 -34.72
CA ASP A 91 12.76 24.15 -35.84
C ASP A 91 13.39 22.76 -35.58
N PRO A 92 12.74 21.66 -36.02
CA PRO A 92 13.23 20.31 -35.77
C PRO A 92 14.50 19.96 -36.55
N ASN A 93 14.76 20.62 -37.69
CA ASN A 93 15.95 20.32 -38.49
C ASN A 93 17.21 20.90 -37.85
N GLU A 94 17.11 22.11 -37.31
CA GLU A 94 18.23 22.74 -36.58
C GLU A 94 18.62 21.91 -35.35
N LEU A 95 17.63 21.41 -34.58
CA LEU A 95 17.88 20.53 -33.43
C LEU A 95 18.53 19.20 -33.81
N LEU A 96 18.11 18.60 -34.93
CA LEU A 96 18.73 17.37 -35.42
C LEU A 96 20.16 17.62 -35.88
N ASP A 97 20.40 18.72 -36.61
CA ASP A 97 21.73 19.09 -37.08
C ASP A 97 22.69 19.31 -35.91
N GLU A 98 22.25 20.01 -34.85
CA GLU A 98 23.02 20.20 -33.61
C GLU A 98 23.34 18.86 -32.92
N LEU A 99 22.36 17.97 -32.80
CA LEU A 99 22.53 16.67 -32.15
C LEU A 99 23.48 15.76 -32.94
N PHE A 100 23.38 15.75 -34.28
CA PHE A 100 24.28 14.99 -35.14
C PHE A 100 25.72 15.50 -35.09
N GLU A 101 25.93 16.82 -35.05
CA GLU A 101 27.25 17.42 -34.92
C GLU A 101 27.89 17.05 -33.56
N GLU A 102 27.11 17.09 -32.48
CA GLU A 102 27.55 16.65 -31.14
C GLU A 102 27.95 15.16 -31.14
N GLU A 103 27.08 14.27 -31.64
CA GLU A 103 27.38 12.84 -31.71
C GLU A 103 28.61 12.56 -32.58
N MET A 104 28.70 13.14 -33.79
CA MET A 104 29.83 12.93 -34.69
C MET A 104 31.15 13.38 -34.05
N THR A 105 31.16 14.51 -33.34
CA THR A 105 32.35 15.01 -32.63
C THR A 105 32.77 14.04 -31.51
N ILE A 106 31.81 13.49 -30.77
CA ILE A 106 32.06 12.49 -29.72
C ILE A 106 32.58 11.18 -30.35
N PHE A 107 31.98 10.72 -31.45
CA PHE A 107 32.38 9.52 -32.18
C PHE A 107 33.79 9.66 -32.75
N GLU A 108 34.13 10.78 -33.38
CA GLU A 108 35.48 11.05 -33.89
C GLU A 108 36.51 11.04 -32.76
N LYS A 109 36.21 11.67 -31.63
CA LYS A 109 37.07 11.65 -30.45
C LYS A 109 37.28 10.23 -29.90
N PHE A 110 36.23 9.41 -29.86
CA PHE A 110 36.31 8.01 -29.42
C PHE A 110 37.17 7.17 -30.37
N LEU A 111 37.00 7.35 -31.69
CA LEU A 111 37.80 6.68 -32.71
C LEU A 111 39.27 7.11 -32.69
N GLU A 112 39.55 8.39 -32.40
CA GLU A 112 40.91 8.90 -32.25
C GLU A 112 41.58 8.32 -30.99
N GLU A 113 40.86 8.21 -29.87
CA GLU A 113 41.33 7.58 -28.63
C GLU A 113 41.57 6.07 -28.78
N GLU A 114 40.75 5.36 -29.57
CA GLU A 114 40.96 3.95 -29.92
C GLU A 114 42.19 3.76 -30.85
N ASN A 115 42.36 4.61 -31.87
CA ASN A 115 43.51 4.56 -32.78
C ASN A 115 44.84 5.03 -32.14
N LEU A 116 44.78 5.74 -31.01
CA LEU A 116 45.93 6.13 -30.18
C LEU A 116 46.32 5.08 -29.14
N SER A 117 45.85 3.83 -29.25
CA SER A 117 46.38 2.68 -28.52
C SER A 117 47.46 1.94 -29.34
N PRO A 118 48.73 2.42 -29.35
CA PRO A 118 49.80 1.64 -29.93
C PRO A 118 50.01 0.39 -29.08
N GLN A 119 49.90 -0.78 -29.73
CA GLN A 119 50.80 -1.91 -29.51
C GLN A 119 51.18 -2.16 -28.03
N GLN A 120 50.28 -2.76 -27.25
CA GLN A 120 50.70 -3.51 -26.06
C GLN A 120 50.77 -5.00 -26.42
N GLN A 121 51.84 -5.35 -27.13
CA GLN A 121 52.52 -6.64 -27.04
C GLN A 121 53.98 -6.41 -26.71
#